data_AF-A0A2D5ZNC1-F1
#
_entry.id   AF-A0A2D5ZNC1-F1
#
_cell.length_a   1.000
_cell.length_b   1.000
_cell.length_c   1.000
_cell.angle_alpha   90.00
_cell.angle_beta   90.00
_cell.angle_gamma   90.00
#
_symmetry.space_group_name_H-M   'P 1'
#
loop_
_entity.id
_entity.type
_entity.pdbx_description
1 polymer ?
#
loop_
_entity_poly.entity_id
_entity_poly.type
_entity_poly.pdbx_seq_one_letter_code
_entity_poly.pdbx_strand_id
1 'polypeptide(L)' 'MEKRVYYDSVRLSIFGFHSPNDGDGHLRPFVSYDHTDEIQIAGGANLFYGDPGTLFGDLDEGDNLYVRPRYRF' A
#
# COMPACT_ATOMS: atom_id res chain seq x y z
N MET A 1 -18.88 -11.79 26.35
CA MET A 1 -18.89 -12.28 24.97
C MET A 1 -18.69 -11.06 24.08
N GLU A 2 -17.44 -10.73 23.78
CA GLU A 2 -17.11 -9.55 22.96
C GLU A 2 -17.28 -9.89 21.48
N LYS A 3 -18.11 -9.11 20.80
CA LYS A 3 -18.35 -9.22 19.36
C LYS A 3 -17.53 -8.14 18.69
N ARG A 4 -16.37 -8.50 18.14
CA ARG A 4 -15.60 -7.60 17.28
C ARG A 4 -16.43 -7.23 16.05
N VAL A 5 -16.63 -5.94 15.85
CA VAL A 5 -17.35 -5.40 14.70
C VAL A 5 -16.40 -5.47 13.51
N TYR A 6 -16.79 -6.18 12.44
CA TYR A 6 -16.00 -6.40 11.22
C TYR A 6 -15.45 -5.12 10.55
N TYR A 7 -15.94 -3.94 10.91
CA TYR A 7 -15.48 -2.66 10.36
C TYR A 7 -14.07 -2.25 10.83
N ASP A 8 -13.64 -2.64 12.03
CA ASP A 8 -12.32 -2.25 12.56
C ASP A 8 -11.21 -3.24 12.18
N SER A 9 -11.55 -4.41 11.61
CA SER A 9 -10.54 -5.41 11.24
C SER A 9 -9.95 -5.17 9.86
N VAL A 10 -10.56 -4.36 9.00
CA VAL A 10 -10.03 -4.04 7.66
C VAL A 10 -9.64 -2.57 7.60
N ARG A 11 -8.39 -2.31 7.18
CA ARG A 11 -7.92 -0.95 6.86
C ARG A 11 -7.55 -0.87 5.39
N LEU A 12 -8.06 0.16 4.72
CA LEU A 12 -7.71 0.53 3.37
C LEU A 12 -7.06 1.91 3.39
N SER A 13 -5.96 2.08 2.68
CA SER A 13 -5.34 3.39 2.50
C SER A 13 -4.67 3.49 1.15
N ILE A 14 -4.71 4.69 0.58
CA ILE A 14 -3.91 5.04 -0.59
C ILE A 14 -3.01 6.18 -0.16
N PHE A 15 -1.72 6.05 -0.44
CA PHE A 15 -0.75 7.11 -0.26
C PHE A 15 -0.12 7.42 -1.61
N GLY A 16 0.16 8.68 -1.90
CA GLY A 16 0.77 9.03 -3.17
C GLY A 16 1.47 10.36 -3.16
N PHE A 17 2.43 10.47 -4.06
CA PHE A 17 3.11 11.70 -4.44
C PHE A 17 2.92 11.92 -5.94
N HIS A 18 2.67 13.17 -6.31
CA HIS A 18 2.61 13.59 -7.69
C HIS A 18 3.47 14.84 -7.83
N SER A 19 4.35 14.87 -8.83
CA SER A 19 5.09 16.08 -9.23
C SER A 19 4.29 16.80 -10.31
N PRO A 20 3.73 17.99 -10.03
CA PRO A 20 3.04 18.75 -11.06
C PRO A 20 4.00 19.29 -12.15
N ASN A 21 5.29 19.41 -11.83
CA ASN A 21 6.29 19.95 -12.76
C ASN A 21 6.69 18.93 -13.82
N ASP A 22 6.89 17.68 -13.40
CA ASP A 22 7.38 16.60 -14.26
C ASP A 22 6.26 15.66 -14.72
N GLY A 23 5.05 15.81 -14.17
CA GLY A 23 3.90 14.97 -14.50
C GLY A 23 4.02 13.52 -14.01
N ASP A 24 5.01 13.23 -13.17
CA ASP A 24 5.34 11.90 -12.67
C ASP A 24 4.84 11.68 -11.23
N GLY A 25 4.96 10.46 -10.72
CA GLY A 25 4.60 10.17 -9.35
C GLY A 25 4.68 8.73 -8.89
N HIS A 26 4.29 8.54 -7.64
CA HIS A 26 4.25 7.26 -6.97
C HIS A 26 2.92 7.11 -6.23
N LEU A 27 2.27 5.97 -6.43
CA LEU A 27 1.06 5.56 -5.73
C LEU A 27 1.32 4.27 -4.97
N ARG A 28 0.84 4.23 -3.73
CA ARG A 28 0.96 3.10 -2.82
C ARG A 28 -0.40 2.74 -2.22
N PRO A 29 -1.23 1.97 -2.94
CA PRO A 29 -2.41 1.35 -2.36
C PRO A 29 -2.00 0.31 -1.32
N PHE A 30 -2.75 0.23 -0.24
CA PHE A 30 -2.48 -0.66 0.88
C PHE A 30 -3.78 -1.16 1.51
N VAL A 31 -3.79 -2.44 1.86
CA VAL A 31 -4.85 -3.10 2.61
C VAL A 31 -4.24 -3.87 3.78
N SER A 32 -4.89 -3.86 4.92
CA SER A 32 -4.61 -4.78 6.02
C SER A 32 -5.88 -5.37 6.60
N TYR A 33 -5.79 -6.61 7.05
CA TYR A 33 -6.84 -7.34 7.73
C TYR A 33 -6.30 -7.96 9.02
N ASP A 34 -6.90 -7.60 10.15
CA ASP A 34 -6.68 -8.24 11.45
C ASP A 34 -7.53 -9.51 11.52
N HIS A 35 -6.89 -10.67 11.32
CA HIS A 35 -7.54 -11.98 11.39
C HIS A 35 -7.85 -12.37 12.84
N THR A 36 -6.91 -12.09 13.74
CA THR A 36 -7.07 -12.15 15.20
C THR A 36 -6.42 -10.92 15.83
N ASP A 37 -6.43 -10.81 17.15
CA ASP A 37 -5.78 -9.72 17.89
C ASP A 37 -4.26 -9.77 17.69
N GLU A 38 -3.72 -10.97 17.50
CA GLU A 38 -2.30 -11.27 17.33
C GLU A 38 -1.88 -11.33 15.86
N ILE A 39 -2.77 -11.76 14.94
CA ILE A 39 -2.45 -12.01 13.53
C ILE A 39 -3.04 -10.94 12.62
N GLN A 40 -2.18 -10.24 11.90
CA GLN A 40 -2.53 -9.33 10.82
C GLN A 40 -1.96 -9.82 9.48
N ILE A 41 -2.75 -9.74 8.42
CA ILE A 41 -2.29 -9.93 7.04
C ILE A 41 -2.45 -8.61 6.31
N ALA A 42 -1.38 -8.13 5.68
CA ALA A 42 -1.42 -6.92 4.88
C ALA A 42 -0.86 -7.14 3.48
N GLY A 43 -1.25 -6.28 2.56
CA GLY A 43 -0.71 -6.25 1.20
C GLY A 43 -0.78 -4.86 0.62
N GLY A 44 0.00 -4.63 -0.43
CA GLY A 44 -0.01 -3.38 -1.14
C GLY A 44 0.75 -3.47 -2.45
N ALA A 45 0.77 -2.34 -3.15
CA ALA A 45 1.53 -2.17 -4.37
C ALA A 45 2.40 -0.92 -4.27
N ASN A 46 3.54 -0.91 -4.94
CA ASN A 46 4.21 0.33 -5.33
C ASN A 46 3.99 0.48 -6.82
N LEU A 47 3.35 1.59 -7.22
CA LEU A 47 3.02 1.92 -8.59
C LEU A 47 3.67 3.26 -8.91
N PHE A 48 4.67 3.26 -9.77
CA PHE A 48 5.31 4.45 -10.30
C PHE A 48 4.66 4.83 -11.63
N TYR A 49 4.78 6.08 -12.04
CA TYR A 49 4.35 6.53 -13.36
C TYR A 49 5.10 7.81 -13.71
N GLY A 50 5.27 8.06 -15.00
CA GLY A 50 5.95 9.25 -15.52
C GLY A 50 6.68 8.95 -16.82
N ASP A 51 7.18 9.99 -17.47
CA ASP A 51 8.00 9.83 -18.67
C ASP A 51 9.45 9.45 -18.30
N PRO A 52 10.16 8.67 -19.14
CA PRO A 52 11.58 8.36 -18.93
C PRO A 52 12.44 9.63 -18.77
N GLY A 53 13.36 9.60 -17.80
CA GLY A 53 14.21 10.73 -17.41
C GLY A 53 13.63 11.60 -16.29
N THR A 54 12.43 11.28 -15.79
CA THR A 54 11.85 11.88 -14.57
C THR A 54 12.14 11.00 -13.34
N LEU A 55 12.06 11.57 -12.13
CA LEU A 55 12.44 10.87 -10.89
C LEU A 55 11.65 9.56 -10.69
N PHE A 56 10.34 9.59 -10.95
CA PHE A 56 9.48 8.42 -10.80
C PHE A 56 9.26 7.67 -12.11
N GLY A 57 9.35 8.33 -13.28
CA GLY A 57 9.25 7.64 -14.58
C GLY A 57 10.36 6.61 -14.81
N ASP A 58 11.58 6.88 -14.35
CA ASP A 58 12.67 5.89 -14.39
C ASP A 58 12.47 4.70 -13.44
N LEU A 59 11.50 4.79 -12.51
CA LEU A 59 11.14 3.73 -11.57
C LEU A 59 9.89 2.94 -12.01
N ASP A 60 9.27 3.26 -13.14
CA ASP A 60 8.05 2.62 -13.65
C ASP A 60 8.19 1.09 -13.80
N GLU A 61 9.37 0.61 -14.24
CA GLU A 61 9.66 -0.83 -14.31
C GLU A 61 9.79 -1.50 -12.93
N GLY A 62 9.90 -0.70 -11.86
CA GLY A 62 10.02 -1.13 -10.48
C GLY A 62 8.68 -1.43 -9.78
N ASP A 63 7.57 -1.37 -10.51
CA ASP A 63 6.25 -1.70 -10.02
C ASP A 63 6.21 -3.09 -9.39
N ASN A 64 5.66 -3.16 -8.18
CA ASN A 64 5.65 -4.40 -7.42
C ASN A 64 4.43 -4.54 -6.51
N LEU A 65 4.08 -5.79 -6.27
CA LEU A 65 3.11 -6.21 -5.27
C LEU A 65 3.84 -6.84 -4.10
N TYR A 66 3.33 -6.61 -2.90
CA TYR A 66 3.86 -7.24 -1.69
C TYR A 66 2.75 -7.69 -0.76
N VAL A 67 3.07 -8.71 0.03
CA VAL A 67 2.24 -9.24 1.12
C VAL A 67 3.10 -9.31 2.38
N ARG A 68 2.51 -8.98 3.52
CA ARG A 68 3.17 -8.92 4.82
C ARG A 68 2.28 -9.54 5.90
N PRO A 69 2.52 -10.81 6.29
CA PRO A 69 1.96 -11.35 7.52
C PRO A 69 2.69 -10.75 8.73
N ARG A 70 1.96 -10.48 9.82
CA ARG A 70 2.50 -9.99 11.09
C ARG A 70 1.84 -10.72 12.24
N TYR A 71 2.67 -11.19 13.17
CA TYR A 71 2.25 -11.72 14.47
C TYR A 71 2.68 -10.76 15.58
N ARG A 72 1.85 -10.57 16.61
CA ARG A 72 2.11 -9.75 17.80
C ARG A 72 2.03 -10.62 19.05
N PHE A 73 2.94 -10.40 20.00
CA PHE A 73 3.00 -11.07 21.31
C PHE A 73 2.56 -10.13 22.43
#